data_AF-X0SEH1-F1
#
_entry.id   AF-X0SEH1-F1
#
_cell.length_a   1.000
_cell.length_b   1.000
_cell.length_c   1.000
_cell.angle_alpha   90.00
_cell.angle_beta   90.00
_cell.angle_gamma   90.00
#
_symmetry.space_group_name_H-M   'P 1'
#
loop_
_entity.id
_entity.type
_entity.pdbx_description
1 polymer ?
#
loop_
_entity_poly.entity_id
_entity_poly.type
_entity_poly.pdbx_seq_one_letter_code
_entity_poly.pdbx_strand_id
1 'polypeptide(L)'
;NHQDYYNNFVLSYLQAENIDANSSLVHTLKNGRKVVYKRDLIPTFKLTKENLFRFCRDHPDVMQRYREHLEELEKRGEGHFIGREDEGLIAEALITAIRNIQPGNNNASEYHRLMIGIVEFLFFPNLLYPRKEVEINQGRKRIDITMENGAWRGIFYDLHEVRQLPCSFVPIECKNYGEDVANPELDQISGRFSPVRGKFGMLCCRRFRDRTTFIERCRDTFKEERGLVIPLDDDTIIELLRFAGDGQRNDVD
;
A
#
# COMPACT_ATOMS: atom_id res chain seq x y z
N ASN A 1 1.74 -10.58 4.81
CA ASN A 1 0.26 -10.37 4.88
C ASN A 1 -0.13 -9.34 5.97
N HIS A 2 -1.17 -8.48 5.88
CA HIS A 2 -1.66 -7.70 7.05
C HIS A 2 -2.00 -8.62 8.21
N GLN A 3 -2.53 -9.79 7.87
CA GLN A 3 -2.82 -10.87 8.78
C GLN A 3 -1.52 -11.38 9.44
N ASP A 4 -0.42 -11.46 8.70
CA ASP A 4 0.88 -11.91 9.22
C ASP A 4 1.53 -10.83 10.09
N TYR A 5 1.52 -9.56 9.65
CA TYR A 5 2.02 -8.45 10.47
C TYR A 5 1.26 -8.37 11.79
N TYR A 6 -0.07 -8.41 11.72
CA TYR A 6 -0.91 -8.43 12.90
C TYR A 6 -0.65 -9.66 13.78
N ASN A 7 -0.68 -10.86 13.20
CA ASN A 7 -0.55 -12.10 13.99
C ASN A 7 0.85 -12.27 14.57
N ASN A 8 1.91 -11.95 13.83
CA ASN A 8 3.27 -12.32 14.18
C ASN A 8 4.06 -11.18 14.82
N PHE A 9 3.68 -9.92 14.58
CA PHE A 9 4.37 -8.76 15.16
C PHE A 9 3.47 -8.04 16.17
N VAL A 10 2.31 -7.54 15.74
CA VAL A 10 1.44 -6.74 16.63
C VAL A 10 0.95 -7.54 17.82
N LEU A 11 0.38 -8.74 17.60
CA LEU A 11 -0.08 -9.58 18.70
C LEU A 11 1.08 -10.09 19.56
N SER A 12 2.24 -10.36 18.98
CA SER A 12 3.41 -10.81 19.75
C SER A 12 4.00 -9.71 20.62
N TYR A 13 4.01 -8.45 20.14
CA TYR A 13 4.35 -7.30 20.95
C TYR A 13 3.35 -7.12 22.11
N LEU A 14 2.05 -7.15 21.81
CA LEU A 14 1.01 -7.03 22.83
C LEU A 14 1.04 -8.19 23.85
N GLN A 15 1.44 -9.40 23.45
CA GLN A 15 1.67 -10.50 24.39
C GLN A 15 2.78 -10.18 25.39
N ALA A 16 3.92 -9.68 24.91
CA ALA A 16 5.05 -9.31 25.77
C ALA A 16 4.67 -8.20 26.75
N GLU A 17 4.07 -7.12 26.25
CA GLU A 17 3.59 -6.00 27.06
C GLU A 17 2.62 -6.45 28.17
N ASN A 18 1.68 -7.35 27.86
CA ASN A 18 0.73 -7.85 28.85
C ASN A 18 1.39 -8.76 29.90
N ILE A 19 2.41 -9.54 29.52
CA ILE A 19 3.19 -10.37 30.46
C ILE A 19 3.99 -9.47 31.40
N ASP A 20 4.65 -8.45 30.87
CA ASP A 20 5.49 -7.53 31.64
C ASP A 20 4.65 -6.66 32.58
N ALA A 21 3.50 -6.17 32.11
CA ALA A 21 2.52 -5.46 32.93
C ALA A 21 1.75 -6.38 33.91
N ASN A 22 1.97 -7.70 33.83
CA ASN A 22 1.30 -8.73 34.62
C ASN A 22 -0.24 -8.57 34.61
N SER A 23 -0.78 -8.34 33.42
CA SER A 23 -2.20 -7.99 33.23
C SER A 23 -3.15 -9.15 33.53
N SER A 24 -4.45 -8.87 33.53
CA SER A 24 -5.51 -9.88 33.71
C SER A 24 -5.55 -10.95 32.60
N LEU A 25 -4.86 -10.72 31.49
CA LEU A 25 -4.75 -11.68 30.38
C LEU A 25 -3.62 -12.69 30.56
N VAL A 26 -2.82 -12.58 31.64
CA VAL A 26 -1.69 -13.46 31.92
C VAL A 26 -2.15 -14.75 32.59
N HIS A 27 -1.82 -15.87 31.97
CA HIS A 27 -2.03 -17.21 32.51
C HIS A 27 -0.72 -17.78 33.03
N THR A 28 -0.75 -18.47 34.17
CA THR A 28 0.41 -19.21 34.69
C THR A 28 0.24 -20.70 34.40
N LEU A 29 1.16 -21.26 33.62
CA LEU A 29 1.15 -22.69 33.29
C LEU A 29 1.60 -23.52 34.50
N LYS A 30 1.30 -24.83 34.47
CA LYS A 30 1.66 -25.77 35.56
C LYS A 30 3.17 -25.81 35.88
N ASN A 31 4.02 -25.45 34.91
CA ASN A 31 5.47 -25.36 35.07
C ASN A 31 5.95 -23.97 35.55
N GLY A 32 5.04 -23.08 35.94
CA GLY A 32 5.34 -21.73 36.43
C GLY A 32 5.56 -20.68 35.33
N ARG A 33 5.56 -21.05 34.04
CA ARG A 33 5.74 -20.10 32.94
C ARG A 33 4.49 -19.24 32.75
N LYS A 34 4.68 -17.92 32.65
CA LYS A 34 3.63 -16.96 32.29
C LYS A 34 3.42 -16.93 30.78
N VAL A 35 2.17 -16.89 30.35
CA VAL A 35 1.78 -16.80 28.94
C VAL A 35 0.51 -15.97 28.77
N VAL A 36 0.46 -15.18 27.71
CA VAL A 36 -0.76 -14.54 27.21
C VAL A 36 -1.09 -15.21 25.88
N TYR A 37 -2.35 -15.55 25.60
CA TYR A 37 -2.71 -16.17 24.33
C TYR A 37 -3.16 -15.12 23.31
N LYS A 38 -2.73 -15.26 22.05
CA LYS A 38 -3.14 -14.38 20.94
C LYS A 38 -4.67 -14.29 20.81
N ARG A 39 -5.39 -15.39 21.03
CA ARG A 39 -6.87 -15.43 21.01
C ARG A 39 -7.53 -14.52 22.04
N ASP A 40 -6.86 -14.25 23.16
CA ASP A 40 -7.39 -13.40 24.23
C ASP A 40 -7.11 -11.90 23.96
N LEU A 41 -6.12 -11.62 23.10
CA LEU A 41 -5.76 -10.26 22.66
C LEU A 41 -6.58 -9.77 21.45
N ILE A 42 -7.02 -10.69 20.57
CA ILE A 42 -7.82 -10.33 19.39
C ILE A 42 -9.10 -9.54 19.76
N PRO A 43 -9.85 -9.90 20.83
CA PRO A 43 -10.99 -9.11 21.27
C PRO A 43 -10.65 -7.69 21.74
N THR A 44 -9.49 -7.51 22.40
CA THR A 44 -9.06 -6.22 22.97
C THR A 44 -8.43 -5.30 21.94
N PHE A 45 -7.74 -5.87 20.95
CA PHE A 45 -7.10 -5.14 19.87
C PHE A 45 -7.46 -5.80 18.54
N LYS A 46 -8.64 -5.47 18.01
CA LYS A 46 -9.16 -6.09 16.78
C LYS A 46 -8.31 -5.72 15.57
N LEU A 47 -8.17 -6.65 14.62
CA LEU A 47 -7.58 -6.42 13.31
C LEU A 47 -8.46 -5.47 12.48
N THR A 48 -8.31 -4.17 12.71
CA THR A 48 -8.90 -3.10 11.91
C THR A 48 -7.80 -2.16 11.44
N LYS A 49 -8.05 -1.47 10.32
CA LYS A 49 -7.10 -0.52 9.73
C LYS A 49 -6.77 0.61 10.70
N GLU A 50 -7.78 1.13 11.41
CA GLU A 50 -7.62 2.20 12.38
C GLU A 50 -6.74 1.79 13.56
N ASN A 51 -6.86 0.54 14.02
CA ASN A 51 -6.06 0.02 15.12
C ASN A 51 -4.61 -0.20 14.69
N LEU A 52 -4.39 -0.86 13.55
CA LEU A 52 -3.05 -1.05 13.01
C LEU A 52 -2.33 0.28 12.81
N PHE A 53 -3.03 1.29 12.27
CA PHE A 53 -2.47 2.63 12.09
C PHE A 53 -2.08 3.30 13.42
N ARG A 54 -2.97 3.30 14.42
CA ARG A 54 -2.65 3.84 15.74
C ARG A 54 -1.45 3.13 16.34
N PHE A 55 -1.40 1.81 16.22
CA PHE A 55 -0.29 1.00 16.72
C PHE A 55 1.03 1.34 16.01
N CYS A 56 1.04 1.45 14.68
CA CYS A 56 2.25 1.84 13.95
C CYS A 56 2.73 3.26 14.32
N ARG A 57 1.79 4.19 14.53
CA ARG A 57 2.11 5.55 14.97
C ARG A 57 2.70 5.58 16.39
N ASP A 58 2.12 4.80 17.29
CA ASP A 58 2.47 4.83 18.72
C ASP A 58 3.69 3.94 19.04
N HIS A 59 4.03 2.98 18.16
CA HIS A 59 5.13 2.02 18.31
C HIS A 59 5.98 1.91 17.03
N PRO A 60 6.71 2.97 16.63
CA PRO A 60 7.53 2.98 15.42
C PRO A 60 8.66 1.93 15.44
N ASP A 61 9.15 1.55 16.62
CA ASP A 61 10.21 0.54 16.79
C ASP A 61 9.74 -0.88 16.41
N VAL A 62 8.46 -1.20 16.63
CA VAL A 62 7.87 -2.49 16.23
C VAL A 62 7.77 -2.58 14.71
N MET A 63 7.42 -1.47 14.07
CA MET A 63 7.41 -1.38 12.61
C MET A 63 8.84 -1.56 12.06
N GLN A 64 9.84 -0.94 12.68
CA GLN A 64 11.24 -1.12 12.29
C GLN A 64 11.69 -2.58 12.38
N ARG A 65 11.37 -3.31 13.45
CA ARG A 65 11.70 -4.75 13.56
C ARG A 65 10.98 -5.60 12.53
N TYR A 66 9.74 -5.27 12.18
CA TYR A 66 9.02 -5.96 11.11
C TYR A 66 9.71 -5.76 9.75
N ARG A 67 10.17 -4.54 9.50
CA ARG A 67 10.92 -4.20 8.30
C ARG A 67 12.25 -4.93 8.21
N GLU A 68 13.02 -4.97 9.31
CA GLU A 68 14.25 -5.77 9.42
C GLU A 68 14.00 -7.27 9.19
N HIS A 69 12.86 -7.79 9.66
CA HIS A 69 12.47 -9.17 9.41
C HIS A 69 12.13 -9.44 7.93
N LEU A 70 11.43 -8.52 7.26
CA LEU A 70 11.18 -8.61 5.82
C LEU A 70 12.49 -8.53 5.02
N GLU A 71 13.43 -7.68 5.43
CA GLU A 71 14.77 -7.62 4.86
C GLU A 71 15.53 -8.92 5.01
N GLU A 72 15.46 -9.56 6.18
CA GLU A 72 16.13 -10.85 6.38
C GLU A 72 15.53 -11.93 5.49
N LEU A 73 14.21 -11.94 5.32
CA LEU A 73 13.54 -12.87 4.39
C LEU A 73 13.96 -12.60 2.94
N GLU A 74 14.04 -11.33 2.55
CA GLU A 74 14.52 -10.92 1.22
C GLU A 74 16.00 -11.32 1.01
N LYS A 75 16.88 -11.02 1.98
CA LYS A 75 18.31 -11.39 1.95
C LYS A 75 18.53 -12.91 1.94
N ARG A 76 17.64 -13.68 2.55
CA ARG A 76 17.65 -15.14 2.53
C ARG A 76 17.11 -15.74 1.22
N GLY A 77 16.61 -14.91 0.30
CA GLY A 77 15.97 -15.37 -0.93
C GLY A 77 14.60 -16.02 -0.69
N GLU A 78 14.08 -15.93 0.53
CA GLU A 78 12.75 -16.44 0.92
C GLU A 78 11.65 -15.39 0.69
N GLY A 79 12.04 -14.13 0.46
CA GLY A 79 11.16 -13.01 0.08
C GLY A 79 10.92 -12.87 -1.43
N HIS A 80 11.52 -13.71 -2.26
CA HIS A 80 11.29 -13.76 -3.71
C HIS A 80 10.68 -15.12 -4.08
N PHE A 81 9.36 -15.17 -4.27
CA PHE A 81 8.71 -16.30 -4.93
C PHE A 81 8.90 -16.28 -6.45
N ILE A 82 9.69 -15.36 -6.99
CA ILE A 82 9.84 -15.09 -8.42
C ILE A 82 11.34 -14.90 -8.69
N GLY A 83 11.94 -15.79 -9.48
CA GLY A 83 13.33 -15.61 -9.93
C GLY A 83 13.45 -14.41 -10.89
N ARG A 84 14.65 -13.88 -11.11
CA ARG A 84 14.85 -12.74 -12.02
C ARG A 84 14.33 -13.00 -13.44
N GLU A 85 14.47 -14.23 -13.93
CA GLU A 85 13.88 -14.67 -15.21
C GLU A 85 12.35 -14.67 -15.17
N ASP A 86 11.75 -15.02 -14.02
CA ASP A 86 10.32 -14.99 -13.80
C ASP A 86 9.78 -13.55 -13.70
N GLU A 87 10.55 -12.60 -13.15
CA GLU A 87 10.16 -11.18 -13.07
C GLU A 87 10.01 -10.56 -14.46
N GLY A 88 10.98 -10.81 -15.36
CA GLY A 88 10.91 -10.33 -16.74
C GLY A 88 9.69 -10.88 -17.49
N LEU A 89 9.38 -12.17 -17.29
CA LEU A 89 8.21 -12.82 -17.89
C LEU A 89 6.89 -12.23 -17.35
N ILE A 90 6.81 -11.99 -16.05
CA ILE A 90 5.63 -11.39 -15.42
C ILE A 90 5.44 -9.95 -15.89
N ALA A 91 6.51 -9.16 -15.91
CA ALA A 91 6.47 -7.78 -16.40
C ALA A 91 5.95 -7.73 -17.85
N GLU A 92 6.48 -8.57 -18.75
CA GLU A 92 6.03 -8.60 -20.14
C GLU A 92 4.57 -9.07 -20.28
N ALA A 93 4.14 -10.03 -19.46
CA ALA A 93 2.74 -10.48 -19.42
C ALA A 93 1.80 -9.35 -18.96
N LEU A 94 2.20 -8.57 -17.96
CA LEU A 94 1.44 -7.41 -17.47
C LEU A 94 1.40 -6.27 -18.50
N ILE A 95 2.52 -5.98 -19.19
CA ILE A 95 2.60 -5.01 -20.28
C ILE A 95 1.68 -5.43 -21.44
N THR A 96 1.68 -6.71 -21.80
CA THR A 96 0.79 -7.25 -22.83
C THR A 96 -0.67 -7.12 -22.41
N ALA A 97 -1.00 -7.45 -21.16
CA ALA A 97 -2.35 -7.35 -20.62
C ALA A 97 -2.89 -5.91 -20.63
N ILE A 98 -2.10 -4.92 -20.18
CA ILE A 98 -2.58 -3.53 -20.09
C ILE A 98 -2.86 -2.94 -21.48
N ARG A 99 -2.04 -3.29 -22.48
CA ARG A 99 -2.22 -2.88 -23.88
C ARG A 99 -3.47 -3.49 -24.53
N ASN A 100 -3.87 -4.68 -24.13
CA ASN A 100 -5.00 -5.39 -24.73
C ASN A 100 -6.37 -4.92 -24.21
N ILE A 101 -6.41 -4.31 -23.02
CA ILE A 101 -7.65 -3.77 -22.46
C ILE A 101 -8.01 -2.47 -23.18
N GLN A 102 -9.16 -2.46 -23.86
CA GLN A 102 -9.64 -1.26 -24.55
C GLN A 102 -10.14 -0.19 -23.55
N PRO A 103 -9.79 1.09 -23.73
CA PRO A 103 -10.34 2.19 -22.94
C PRO A 103 -11.86 2.26 -23.02
N GLY A 104 -12.49 2.70 -21.94
CA GLY A 104 -13.94 2.91 -21.84
C GLY A 104 -14.59 2.11 -20.71
N ASN A 105 -15.83 2.48 -20.38
CA ASN A 105 -16.55 1.94 -19.23
C ASN A 105 -16.78 0.43 -19.31
N ASN A 106 -16.92 -0.13 -20.52
CA ASN A 106 -17.20 -1.57 -20.70
C ASN A 106 -16.10 -2.46 -20.14
N ASN A 107 -14.84 -2.00 -20.16
CA ASN A 107 -13.69 -2.77 -19.65
C ASN A 107 -13.11 -2.19 -18.35
N ALA A 108 -13.80 -1.24 -17.70
CA ALA A 108 -13.30 -0.59 -16.49
C ALA A 108 -13.03 -1.60 -15.36
N SER A 109 -13.92 -2.58 -15.17
CA SER A 109 -13.75 -3.64 -14.18
C SER A 109 -12.54 -4.54 -14.47
N GLU A 110 -12.24 -4.79 -15.74
CA GLU A 110 -11.08 -5.59 -16.15
C GLU A 110 -9.79 -4.81 -15.92
N TYR A 111 -9.76 -3.54 -16.32
CA TYR A 111 -8.66 -2.63 -16.06
C TYR A 111 -8.35 -2.53 -14.56
N HIS A 112 -9.37 -2.34 -13.72
CA HIS A 112 -9.21 -2.28 -12.27
C HIS A 112 -8.58 -3.55 -11.69
N ARG A 113 -9.01 -4.73 -12.14
CA ARG A 113 -8.43 -6.01 -11.68
C ARG A 113 -6.98 -6.15 -12.12
N LEU A 114 -6.65 -5.75 -13.35
CA LEU A 114 -5.28 -5.77 -13.83
C LEU A 114 -4.40 -4.80 -13.02
N MET A 115 -4.88 -3.59 -12.77
CA MET A 115 -4.13 -2.58 -12.01
C MET A 115 -3.80 -3.04 -10.59
N ILE A 116 -4.66 -3.81 -9.93
CA ILE A 116 -4.33 -4.44 -8.63
C ILE A 116 -3.06 -5.29 -8.73
N GLY A 117 -2.99 -6.17 -9.73
CA GLY A 117 -1.82 -7.02 -9.95
C GLY A 117 -0.58 -6.23 -10.34
N ILE A 118 -0.73 -5.18 -11.16
CA ILE A 118 0.37 -4.30 -11.56
C ILE A 118 0.95 -3.56 -10.36
N VAL A 119 0.12 -2.89 -9.55
CA VAL A 119 0.62 -2.10 -8.41
C VAL A 119 1.19 -3.01 -7.31
N GLU A 120 0.64 -4.22 -7.15
CA GLU A 120 1.24 -5.23 -6.28
C GLU A 120 2.61 -5.66 -6.77
N PHE A 121 2.76 -5.99 -8.05
CA PHE A 121 4.04 -6.39 -8.64
C PHE A 121 5.10 -5.27 -8.60
N LEU A 122 4.70 -4.03 -8.92
CA LEU A 122 5.61 -2.88 -8.96
C LEU A 122 6.08 -2.47 -7.58
N PHE A 123 5.16 -2.34 -6.63
CA PHE A 123 5.47 -1.68 -5.36
C PHE A 123 5.73 -2.66 -4.23
N PHE A 124 5.58 -3.97 -4.41
CA PHE A 124 6.06 -4.93 -3.43
C PHE A 124 7.61 -4.88 -3.33
N PRO A 125 8.20 -4.91 -2.12
CA PRO A 125 7.58 -5.09 -0.80
C PRO A 125 7.22 -3.77 -0.07
N ASN A 126 7.38 -2.61 -0.71
CA ASN A 126 7.16 -1.30 -0.10
C ASN A 126 5.68 -0.99 0.16
N LEU A 127 4.81 -1.28 -0.80
CA LEU A 127 3.36 -1.22 -0.64
C LEU A 127 2.79 -2.63 -0.64
N LEU A 128 1.95 -2.91 0.35
CA LEU A 128 1.50 -4.25 0.65
C LEU A 128 -0.03 -4.36 0.59
N TYR A 129 -0.49 -5.58 0.31
CA TYR A 129 -1.86 -6.04 0.56
C TYR A 129 -2.94 -5.17 -0.12
N PRO A 130 -2.94 -5.12 -1.46
CA PRO A 130 -3.91 -4.34 -2.20
C PRO A 130 -5.34 -4.77 -1.85
N ARG A 131 -6.17 -3.83 -1.43
CA ARG A 131 -7.59 -4.05 -1.16
C ARG A 131 -8.45 -3.32 -2.18
N LYS A 132 -9.27 -4.07 -2.91
CA LYS A 132 -10.22 -3.54 -3.89
C LYS A 132 -11.45 -2.93 -3.20
N GLU A 133 -11.99 -1.85 -3.77
CA GLU A 133 -13.33 -1.30 -3.48
C GLU A 133 -13.58 -1.03 -1.98
N VAL A 134 -12.71 -0.24 -1.36
CA VAL A 134 -12.89 0.12 0.05
C VAL A 134 -13.99 1.17 0.17
N GLU A 135 -15.13 0.78 0.75
CA GLU A 135 -16.22 1.69 1.09
C GLU A 135 -15.80 2.72 2.16
N ILE A 136 -16.17 3.97 1.96
CA ILE A 136 -15.99 5.06 2.93
C ILE A 136 -17.30 5.85 3.08
N ASN A 137 -17.42 6.58 4.20
CA ASN A 137 -18.56 7.44 4.51
C ASN A 137 -19.92 6.70 4.46
N GLN A 138 -20.01 5.53 5.09
CA GLN A 138 -21.21 4.67 5.10
C GLN A 138 -21.62 4.23 3.68
N GLY A 139 -20.66 3.75 2.88
CA GLY A 139 -20.92 3.23 1.52
C GLY A 139 -21.09 4.29 0.42
N ARG A 140 -21.14 5.59 0.76
CA ARG A 140 -21.40 6.66 -0.22
C ARG A 140 -20.25 6.97 -1.16
N LYS A 141 -19.04 6.56 -0.81
CA LYS A 141 -17.81 6.79 -1.57
C LYS A 141 -17.01 5.49 -1.57
N ARG A 142 -16.24 5.26 -2.62
CA ARG A 142 -15.34 4.11 -2.74
C ARG A 142 -13.98 4.59 -3.21
N ILE A 143 -12.95 3.86 -2.80
CA ILE A 143 -11.57 3.96 -3.29
C ILE A 143 -11.32 2.66 -4.06
N ASP A 144 -10.82 2.76 -5.29
CA ASP A 144 -10.65 1.60 -6.17
C ASP A 144 -9.68 0.59 -5.57
N ILE A 145 -8.51 1.05 -5.12
CA ILE A 145 -7.48 0.22 -4.48
C ILE A 145 -6.91 0.97 -3.26
N THR A 146 -6.66 0.26 -2.16
CA THR A 146 -5.89 0.78 -1.03
C THR A 146 -4.81 -0.21 -0.65
N MET A 147 -3.56 0.25 -0.60
CA MET A 147 -2.41 -0.53 -0.11
C MET A 147 -1.94 0.03 1.23
N GLU A 148 -1.27 -0.79 2.04
CA GLU A 148 -0.59 -0.34 3.27
C GLU A 148 0.89 -0.06 2.97
N ASN A 149 1.39 1.06 3.45
CA ASN A 149 2.79 1.43 3.31
C ASN A 149 3.62 0.69 4.37
N GLY A 150 4.32 -0.35 3.93
CA GLY A 150 5.25 -1.14 4.73
C GLY A 150 6.71 -0.73 4.55
N ALA A 151 6.99 0.26 3.69
CA ALA A 151 8.32 0.60 3.24
C ALA A 151 9.22 1.07 4.39
N TRP A 152 10.49 0.69 4.34
CA TRP A 152 11.50 0.97 5.38
C TRP A 152 12.71 1.73 4.88
N ARG A 153 12.76 1.91 3.56
CA ARG A 153 13.67 2.75 2.80
C ARG A 153 12.93 3.24 1.56
N GLY A 154 13.56 4.12 0.80
CA GLY A 154 13.02 4.61 -0.46
C GLY A 154 11.93 5.66 -0.28
N ILE A 155 11.27 6.01 -1.38
CA ILE A 155 10.40 7.18 -1.43
C ILE A 155 9.21 7.07 -0.48
N PHE A 156 8.62 5.87 -0.35
CA PHE A 156 7.47 5.66 0.53
C PHE A 156 7.84 5.76 2.01
N TYR A 157 9.07 5.38 2.39
CA TYR A 157 9.59 5.60 3.73
C TYR A 157 9.88 7.08 3.97
N ASP A 158 10.59 7.73 3.04
CA ASP A 158 10.98 9.14 3.16
C ASP A 158 9.76 10.06 3.24
N LEU A 159 8.72 9.80 2.44
CA LEU A 159 7.46 10.53 2.51
C LEU A 159 6.83 10.41 3.91
N HIS A 160 6.85 9.22 4.52
CA HIS A 160 6.24 9.00 5.82
C HIS A 160 7.08 9.57 6.97
N GLU A 161 8.33 9.15 7.07
CA GLU A 161 9.18 9.39 8.23
C GLU A 161 9.95 10.71 8.15
N VAL A 162 10.45 11.08 6.97
CA VAL A 162 11.27 12.29 6.80
C VAL A 162 10.38 13.51 6.52
N ARG A 163 9.41 13.36 5.60
CA ARG A 163 8.51 14.45 5.20
C ARG A 163 7.27 14.56 6.08
N GLN A 164 7.06 13.61 7.00
CA GLN A 164 5.92 13.60 7.92
C GLN A 164 4.56 13.66 7.19
N LEU A 165 4.51 13.15 5.95
CA LEU A 165 3.28 13.04 5.18
C LEU A 165 2.54 11.78 5.65
N PRO A 166 1.30 11.88 6.17
CA PRO A 166 0.53 10.71 6.54
C PRO A 166 0.33 9.81 5.31
N CYS A 167 0.94 8.64 5.27
CA CYS A 167 0.85 7.74 4.11
C CYS A 167 0.95 6.26 4.49
N SER A 168 0.56 5.90 5.72
CA SER A 168 0.45 4.49 6.14
C SER A 168 -0.56 3.70 5.30
N PHE A 169 -1.51 4.39 4.66
CA PHE A 169 -2.33 3.86 3.59
C PHE A 169 -2.14 4.69 2.33
N VAL A 170 -2.06 4.00 1.19
CA VAL A 170 -1.93 4.59 -0.15
C VAL A 170 -3.19 4.27 -0.94
N PRO A 171 -4.16 5.20 -1.02
CA PRO A 171 -5.26 5.12 -1.97
C PRO A 171 -4.76 5.25 -3.42
N ILE A 172 -5.29 4.39 -4.28
CA ILE A 172 -5.02 4.39 -5.72
C ILE A 172 -6.37 4.38 -6.43
N GLU A 173 -6.58 5.35 -7.33
CA GLU A 173 -7.78 5.48 -8.16
C GLU A 173 -7.42 5.09 -9.59
N CYS A 174 -8.26 4.29 -10.26
CA CYS A 174 -8.00 3.76 -11.59
C CYS A 174 -9.08 4.25 -12.56
N LYS A 175 -8.70 4.95 -13.63
CA LYS A 175 -9.64 5.50 -14.63
C LYS A 175 -9.38 4.89 -16.00
N ASN A 176 -10.24 3.95 -16.40
CA ASN A 176 -10.23 3.38 -17.75
C ASN A 176 -11.00 4.27 -18.75
N TYR A 177 -10.69 5.56 -18.79
CA TYR A 177 -11.34 6.49 -19.71
C TYR A 177 -10.57 6.55 -21.02
N GLY A 178 -11.29 6.55 -22.15
CA GLY A 178 -10.70 6.89 -23.46
C GLY A 178 -10.48 8.39 -23.61
N GLU A 179 -11.19 9.20 -22.83
CA GLU A 179 -11.07 10.65 -22.75
C GLU A 179 -10.03 11.07 -21.69
N ASP A 180 -9.72 12.36 -21.68
CA ASP A 180 -8.68 12.94 -20.83
C ASP A 180 -9.12 12.97 -19.35
N VAL A 181 -8.18 12.68 -18.45
CA VAL A 181 -8.39 12.82 -17.00
C VAL A 181 -8.19 14.28 -16.61
N ALA A 182 -9.16 14.85 -15.88
CA ALA A 182 -9.19 16.27 -15.59
C ALA A 182 -9.23 16.55 -14.08
N ASN A 183 -9.56 17.80 -13.72
CA ASN A 183 -9.67 18.23 -12.33
C ASN A 183 -10.66 17.39 -11.51
N PRO A 184 -11.83 16.96 -12.02
CA PRO A 184 -12.78 16.19 -11.23
C PRO A 184 -12.19 14.90 -10.64
N GLU A 185 -11.33 14.19 -11.38
CA GLU A 185 -10.69 12.96 -10.91
C GLU A 185 -9.60 13.24 -9.87
N LEU A 186 -8.83 14.31 -10.05
CA LEU A 186 -7.85 14.77 -9.06
C LEU A 186 -8.53 15.25 -7.76
N ASP A 187 -9.64 15.97 -7.90
CA ASP A 187 -10.48 16.40 -6.79
C ASP A 187 -11.14 15.20 -6.09
N GLN A 188 -11.49 14.18 -6.86
CA GLN A 188 -12.07 12.95 -6.33
C GLN A 188 -11.09 12.24 -5.38
N ILE A 189 -9.85 11.99 -5.82
CA ILE A 189 -8.83 11.31 -5.00
C ILE A 189 -8.41 12.15 -3.79
N SER A 190 -8.12 13.43 -3.98
CA SER A 190 -7.75 14.31 -2.86
C SER A 190 -8.89 14.45 -1.84
N GLY A 191 -10.15 14.44 -2.28
CA GLY A 191 -11.32 14.35 -1.41
C GLY A 191 -11.48 13.02 -0.67
N ARG A 192 -10.66 12.01 -0.95
CA ARG A 192 -10.53 10.75 -0.16
C ARG A 192 -9.50 10.88 0.94
N PHE A 193 -8.55 11.80 0.84
CA PHE A 193 -7.46 11.87 1.79
C PHE A 193 -7.95 12.28 3.19
N SER A 194 -7.23 11.81 4.19
CA SER A 194 -7.34 12.23 5.58
C SER A 194 -6.09 11.77 6.34
N PRO A 195 -5.81 12.33 7.53
CA PRO A 195 -4.70 11.82 8.35
C PRO A 195 -4.78 10.31 8.63
N VAL A 196 -5.99 9.75 8.68
CA VAL A 196 -6.23 8.32 8.94
C VAL A 196 -6.14 7.47 7.67
N ARG A 197 -6.59 8.00 6.51
CA ARG A 197 -6.65 7.26 5.24
C ARG A 197 -5.42 7.46 4.36
N GLY A 198 -4.49 8.32 4.77
CA GLY A 198 -3.38 8.80 3.96
C GLY A 198 -3.68 10.12 3.27
N LYS A 199 -2.62 10.89 3.06
CA LYS A 199 -2.50 12.13 2.29
C LYS A 199 -1.55 11.98 1.09
N PHE A 200 -1.17 10.75 0.75
CA PHE A 200 -0.44 10.38 -0.45
C PHE A 200 -1.25 9.35 -1.22
N GLY A 201 -1.36 9.48 -2.53
CA GLY A 201 -2.06 8.53 -3.38
C GLY A 201 -1.63 8.59 -4.84
N MET A 202 -2.14 7.64 -5.62
CA MET A 202 -1.83 7.53 -7.04
C MET A 202 -3.11 7.58 -7.88
N LEU A 203 -3.04 8.27 -9.02
CA LEU A 203 -4.12 8.29 -9.99
C LEU A 203 -3.64 7.61 -11.27
N CYS A 204 -4.13 6.40 -11.49
CA CYS A 204 -3.79 5.59 -12.66
C CYS A 204 -4.82 5.83 -13.76
N CYS A 205 -4.39 6.15 -14.98
CA CYS A 205 -5.28 6.35 -16.12
C CYS A 205 -4.68 5.82 -17.42
N ARG A 206 -5.47 5.81 -18.49
CA ARG A 206 -4.99 5.33 -19.79
C ARG A 206 -4.00 6.30 -20.43
N ARG A 207 -4.25 7.61 -20.31
CA ARG A 207 -3.41 8.67 -20.89
C ARG A 207 -3.73 10.03 -20.27
N PHE A 208 -2.75 10.93 -20.34
CA PHE A 208 -2.96 12.37 -20.15
C PHE A 208 -2.82 13.08 -21.50
N ARG A 209 -3.76 13.96 -21.85
CA ARG A 209 -3.62 14.79 -23.06
C ARG A 209 -2.55 15.86 -22.90
N ASP A 210 -2.49 16.47 -21.72
CA ASP A 210 -1.46 17.43 -21.32
C ASP A 210 -0.93 17.07 -19.93
N ARG A 211 0.04 16.15 -19.92
CA ARG A 211 0.67 15.64 -18.70
C ARG A 211 1.35 16.74 -17.89
N THR A 212 1.95 17.74 -18.56
CA THR A 212 2.63 18.86 -17.90
C THR A 212 1.64 19.69 -17.09
N THR A 213 0.52 20.08 -17.70
CA THR A 213 -0.55 20.80 -17.00
C THR A 213 -1.16 19.96 -15.88
N PHE A 214 -1.30 18.64 -16.06
CA PHE A 214 -1.80 17.76 -15.01
C PHE A 214 -0.85 17.71 -13.79
N ILE A 215 0.46 17.66 -14.02
CA ILE A 215 1.47 17.70 -12.95
C ILE A 215 1.41 19.02 -12.19
N GLU A 216 1.24 20.15 -12.86
CA GLU A 216 1.07 21.44 -12.18
C GLU A 216 -0.17 21.45 -11.26
N ARG A 217 -1.28 20.85 -11.70
CA ARG A 217 -2.48 20.69 -10.85
C ARG A 217 -2.23 19.81 -9.63
N CYS A 218 -1.46 18.73 -9.78
CA CYS A 218 -1.03 17.90 -8.64
C CYS A 218 -0.15 18.70 -7.67
N ARG A 219 0.76 19.55 -8.18
CA ARG A 219 1.59 20.44 -7.35
C ARG A 219 0.73 21.45 -6.59
N ASP A 220 -0.25 22.05 -7.25
CA ASP A 220 -1.14 23.02 -6.61
C ASP A 220 -2.02 22.36 -5.54
N THR A 221 -2.56 21.16 -5.82
CA THR A 221 -3.28 20.34 -4.83
C THR A 221 -2.43 20.07 -3.59
N PHE A 222 -1.14 19.78 -3.78
CA PHE A 222 -0.22 19.54 -2.67
C PHE A 222 0.08 20.83 -1.87
N LYS A 223 0.33 21.96 -2.55
CA LYS A 223 0.54 23.27 -1.92
C LYS A 223 -0.66 23.73 -1.10
N GLU A 224 -1.87 23.37 -1.53
CA GLU A 224 -3.13 23.62 -0.82
C GLU A 224 -3.37 22.65 0.36
N GLU A 225 -2.39 21.83 0.72
CA GLU A 225 -2.45 20.82 1.80
C GLU A 225 -3.53 19.74 1.62
N ARG A 226 -4.06 19.61 0.40
CA ARG A 226 -5.04 18.60 0.00
C ARG A 226 -4.41 17.25 -0.32
N GLY A 227 -3.11 17.12 -0.08
CA GLY A 227 -2.29 15.90 -0.19
C GLY A 227 -1.61 15.71 -1.54
N LEU A 228 -0.68 14.76 -1.57
CA LEU A 228 0.17 14.47 -2.71
C LEU A 228 -0.46 13.40 -3.59
N VAL A 229 -0.64 13.70 -4.87
CA VAL A 229 -1.17 12.76 -5.87
C VAL A 229 -0.11 12.55 -6.94
N ILE A 230 0.24 11.30 -7.20
CA ILE A 230 1.14 10.91 -8.29
C ILE A 230 0.31 10.45 -9.49
N PRO A 231 0.34 11.17 -10.62
CA PRO A 231 -0.33 10.76 -11.85
C PRO A 231 0.47 9.68 -12.59
N LEU A 232 -0.17 8.56 -12.93
CA LEU A 232 0.43 7.43 -13.64
C LEU A 232 -0.45 7.10 -14.86
N ASP A 233 0.06 7.33 -16.07
CA ASP A 233 -0.57 6.83 -17.29
C ASP A 233 -0.03 5.44 -17.67
N ASP A 234 -0.65 4.78 -18.64
CA ASP A 234 -0.21 3.48 -19.15
C ASP A 234 1.29 3.49 -19.55
N ASP A 235 1.76 4.57 -20.18
CA ASP A 235 3.15 4.68 -20.63
C ASP A 235 4.11 4.71 -19.44
N THR A 236 3.81 5.50 -18.40
CA THR A 236 4.58 5.52 -17.15
C THR A 236 4.55 4.13 -16.49
N ILE A 237 3.37 3.49 -16.39
CA ILE A 237 3.25 2.14 -15.80
C ILE A 237 4.08 1.11 -16.57
N ILE A 238 4.06 1.14 -17.90
CA ILE A 238 4.84 0.24 -18.75
C ILE A 238 6.34 0.45 -18.54
N GLU A 239 6.78 1.70 -18.39
CA GLU A 239 8.18 2.02 -18.07
C GLU A 239 8.59 1.44 -16.71
N LEU A 240 7.77 1.60 -15.67
CA LEU A 240 8.02 1.00 -14.36
C LEU A 240 8.07 -0.53 -14.42
N LEU A 241 7.19 -1.15 -15.22
CA LEU A 241 7.19 -2.61 -15.42
C LEU A 241 8.48 -3.08 -16.10
N ARG A 242 9.02 -2.31 -17.05
CA ARG A 242 10.30 -2.61 -17.70
C ARG A 242 11.46 -2.52 -16.71
N PHE A 243 11.53 -1.47 -15.90
CA PHE A 243 12.55 -1.38 -14.86
C PHE A 243 12.49 -2.58 -13.91
N ALA A 244 11.30 -2.98 -13.47
CA ALA A 244 11.15 -4.18 -12.65
C ALA A 244 11.62 -5.45 -13.40
N GLY A 245 11.19 -5.65 -14.65
CA GLY A 245 11.57 -6.82 -15.46
C GLY A 245 13.06 -6.92 -15.77
N ASP A 246 13.76 -5.78 -15.89
CA ASP A 246 15.21 -5.73 -16.14
C ASP A 246 16.04 -5.90 -14.84
N GLY A 247 15.37 -6.02 -13.69
CA GLY A 247 16.00 -6.10 -12.37
C GLY A 247 16.49 -4.75 -11.85
N GLN A 248 15.94 -3.66 -12.36
CA GLN A 248 16.21 -2.27 -11.98
C GLN A 248 15.13 -1.71 -11.04
N ARG A 249 14.66 -2.50 -10.07
CA ARG A 249 13.61 -2.08 -9.12
C ARG A 249 13.92 -0.78 -8.37
N ASN A 250 15.19 -0.42 -8.22
CA ASN A 250 15.59 0.85 -7.62
C ASN A 250 15.20 2.08 -8.48
N ASP A 251 15.01 1.91 -9.79
CA ASP A 251 14.58 2.99 -10.70
C ASP A 251 13.04 3.17 -10.69
N VAL A 252 12.31 2.25 -10.03
CA VAL A 252 10.86 2.38 -9.77
C VAL A 252 10.57 3.30 -8.59
N ASP A 253 11.53 3.42 -7.66
CA ASP A 253 11.46 4.19 -6.41
C ASP A 253 11.86 5.67 -6.62
#